data_AF-A0A967LS58-F1
#
_entry.id   AF-A0A967LS58-F1
#
_cell.length_a   1.000
_cell.length_b   1.000
_cell.length_c   1.000
_cell.angle_alpha   90.00
_cell.angle_beta   90.00
_cell.angle_gamma   90.00
#
_symmetry.space_group_name_H-M   'P 1'
#
loop_
_entity.id
_entity.type
_entity.pdbx_description
1 polymer ?
#
loop_
_entity_poly.entity_id
_entity_poly.type
_entity_poly.pdbx_seq_one_letter_code
_entity_poly.pdbx_strand_id
1 'polypeptide(L)'
;DRVEASFDPVRDGDEIEVGGVSIRALATPGHTHESVCYRCGERALATGDTLFLDGVGRPDLKATAEDAERRARRLYASLKE
;
A
#
# COMPACT_ATOMS: atom_id res chain seq x y z
N ASP A 1 15.16 12.08 -10.87
CA ASP A 1 14.10 12.88 -11.50
C ASP A 1 12.81 12.78 -10.71
N ARG A 2 12.41 13.87 -10.06
CA ARG A 2 11.04 14.03 -9.52
C ARG A 2 10.32 15.00 -10.44
N VAL A 3 9.12 14.65 -10.86
CA VAL A 3 8.26 15.56 -11.62
C VAL A 3 7.66 16.54 -10.62
N GLU A 4 7.83 17.84 -10.86
CA GLU A 4 7.14 18.88 -10.12
C GLU A 4 5.78 19.12 -10.77
N ALA A 5 4.74 18.53 -10.18
CA ALA A 5 3.36 18.74 -10.57
C ALA A 5 2.53 18.95 -9.29
N SER A 6 1.46 19.72 -9.38
CA SER A 6 0.46 19.79 -8.32
C SER A 6 -0.27 18.45 -8.21
N PHE A 7 -0.39 17.91 -7.01
CA PHE A 7 -1.15 16.70 -6.73
C PHE A 7 -1.74 16.78 -5.32
N ASP A 8 -2.82 16.04 -5.10
CA ASP A 8 -3.39 15.84 -3.77
C ASP A 8 -2.81 14.55 -3.15
N PRO A 9 -2.19 14.61 -1.97
CA PRO A 9 -1.64 13.42 -1.32
C PRO A 9 -2.78 12.54 -0.79
N VAL A 10 -2.72 11.26 -1.12
CA VAL A 10 -3.68 10.25 -0.66
C VAL A 10 -3.37 9.84 0.79
N ARG A 11 -4.43 9.68 1.60
CA ARG A 11 -4.40 9.19 2.98
C ARG A 11 -5.26 7.95 3.13
N ASP A 12 -5.06 7.24 4.23
CA ASP A 12 -5.90 6.10 4.57
C ASP A 12 -7.38 6.50 4.63
N GLY A 13 -8.23 5.71 3.99
CA GLY A 13 -9.67 5.94 3.95
C GLY A 13 -10.14 6.98 2.95
N ASP A 14 -9.24 7.69 2.26
CA ASP A 14 -9.64 8.61 1.18
C ASP A 14 -10.35 7.85 0.07
N GLU A 15 -11.39 8.46 -0.48
CA GLU A 15 -12.18 7.92 -1.59
C GLU A 15 -12.12 8.88 -2.79
N ILE A 16 -11.85 8.32 -3.97
CA ILE A 16 -11.88 9.04 -5.25
C ILE A 16 -12.84 8.34 -6.21
N GLU A 17 -13.62 9.12 -6.96
CA GLU A 17 -14.54 8.60 -7.97
C GLU A 17 -13.87 8.63 -9.35
N VAL A 18 -13.80 7.47 -10.01
CA VAL A 18 -13.24 7.35 -11.36
C VAL A 18 -14.20 6.55 -12.23
N GLY A 19 -14.84 7.22 -13.20
CA GLY A 19 -15.75 6.55 -14.14
C GLY A 19 -16.97 5.88 -13.49
N GLY A 20 -17.42 6.37 -12.33
CA GLY A 20 -18.51 5.79 -11.54
C GLY A 20 -18.09 4.63 -10.64
N VAL A 21 -16.78 4.41 -10.48
CA VAL A 21 -16.22 3.47 -9.51
C VAL A 21 -15.58 4.25 -8.37
N SER A 22 -16.07 4.02 -7.15
CA SER A 22 -15.41 4.47 -5.93
C SER A 22 -14.12 3.68 -5.73
N ILE A 23 -12.99 4.39 -5.61
CA ILE A 23 -11.68 3.83 -5.28
C ILE A 23 -11.32 4.32 -3.89
N ARG A 24 -11.24 3.40 -2.93
CA ARG A 24 -10.85 3.68 -1.56
C ARG A 24 -9.39 3.32 -1.32
N ALA A 25 -8.62 4.26 -0.76
CA ALA A 25 -7.27 4.02 -0.31
C ALA A 25 -7.24 3.28 1.04
N LEU A 26 -6.37 2.28 1.15
CA LEU A 26 -6.12 1.50 2.34
C LEU A 26 -4.61 1.51 2.61
N ALA A 27 -4.17 2.13 3.69
CA ALA A 27 -2.75 2.16 4.03
C ALA A 27 -2.28 0.76 4.43
N THR A 28 -1.25 0.27 3.75
CA THR A 28 -0.70 -1.08 3.98
C THR A 28 0.82 -1.06 4.16
N PRO A 29 1.33 -0.34 5.19
CA PRO A 29 2.77 -0.18 5.39
C PRO A 29 3.47 -1.51 5.66
N GLY A 30 4.60 -1.73 4.99
CA GLY A 30 5.36 -2.96 5.19
C GLY A 30 6.43 -3.16 4.13
N HIS A 31 6.00 -3.38 2.89
CA HIS A 31 6.92 -3.41 1.75
C HIS A 31 7.69 -2.08 1.63
N THR A 32 6.95 -0.97 1.63
CA THR A 32 7.46 0.37 1.91
C THR A 32 6.66 1.02 3.02
N HIS A 33 7.13 2.14 3.57
CA HIS A 33 6.42 2.83 4.65
C HIS A 33 5.11 3.46 4.17
N GLU A 34 5.11 3.91 2.92
CA GLU A 34 4.04 4.63 2.23
C GLU A 34 3.18 3.74 1.32
N SER A 35 3.31 2.41 1.42
CA SER A 35 2.53 1.46 0.63
C SER A 35 1.02 1.62 0.89
N VAL A 36 0.23 1.60 -0.19
CA VAL A 36 -1.23 1.75 -0.18
C VAL A 36 -1.83 0.72 -1.13
N CYS A 37 -2.89 0.03 -0.69
CA CYS A 37 -3.77 -0.75 -1.56
C CYS A 37 -5.00 0.09 -1.93
N TYR A 38 -5.58 -0.17 -3.10
CA TYR A 38 -6.78 0.52 -3.57
C TYR A 38 -7.94 -0.46 -3.77
N ARG A 39 -9.01 -0.30 -2.99
CA ARG A 39 -10.24 -1.07 -3.16
C ARG A 39 -11.09 -0.39 -4.24
N CYS A 40 -11.25 -1.07 -5.38
CA CYS A 40 -12.01 -0.56 -6.52
C CYS A 40 -13.41 -1.17 -6.52
N GLY A 41 -14.39 -0.39 -6.08
CA GLY A 41 -15.74 -0.88 -5.82
C GLY A 41 -15.75 -2.03 -4.82
N GLU A 42 -16.51 -3.08 -5.11
CA GLU A 42 -16.67 -4.25 -4.22
C GLU A 42 -15.95 -5.51 -4.73
N ARG A 43 -15.28 -5.45 -5.90
CA ARG A 43 -14.82 -6.65 -6.62
C ARG A 43 -13.32 -6.79 -6.76
N ALA A 44 -12.57 -5.70 -6.62
CA ALA A 44 -11.14 -5.71 -6.89
C ALA A 44 -10.37 -4.93 -5.82
N LEU A 45 -9.16 -5.43 -5.54
CA LEU A 45 -8.16 -4.77 -4.71
C LEU A 45 -6.87 -4.69 -5.54
N ALA A 46 -6.43 -3.49 -5.87
CA ALA A 46 -5.10 -3.28 -6.42
C ALA A 46 -4.11 -3.20 -5.26
N THR A 47 -3.24 -4.20 -5.14
CA THR A 47 -2.39 -4.41 -3.95
C THR A 47 -0.99 -3.80 -4.06
N GLY A 48 -0.60 -3.34 -5.26
CA GLY A 48 0.78 -2.99 -5.55
C GLY A 48 1.71 -4.14 -5.18
N ASP A 49 2.83 -3.82 -4.53
CA ASP A 49 3.78 -4.82 -4.02
C ASP A 49 3.46 -5.25 -2.57
N THR A 50 2.26 -4.98 -2.04
CA THR A 50 1.89 -5.41 -0.68
C THR A 50 1.62 -6.92 -0.63
N LEU A 51 0.74 -7.40 -1.52
CA LEU A 51 0.23 -8.77 -1.54
C LEU A 51 0.24 -9.32 -2.97
N PHE A 52 0.75 -10.53 -3.11
CA PHE A 52 0.75 -11.34 -4.33
C PHE A 52 -0.05 -12.64 -4.10
N LEU A 53 -0.26 -13.43 -5.15
CA LEU A 53 -1.04 -14.68 -5.08
C LEU A 53 -0.48 -15.65 -4.01
N ASP A 54 0.84 -15.82 -3.98
CA ASP A 54 1.53 -16.73 -3.06
C ASP A 54 2.66 -16.04 -2.29
N GLY A 55 2.53 -14.72 -2.03
CA GLY A 55 3.60 -13.98 -1.39
C GLY A 55 3.24 -12.55 -0.99
N VAL A 56 4.22 -11.87 -0.42
CA VAL A 56 4.12 -10.47 0.02
C VAL A 56 5.35 -9.70 -0.41
N GLY A 57 5.26 -8.38 -0.44
CA GLY A 57 6.40 -7.51 -0.74
C GLY A 57 7.56 -7.72 0.21
N ARG A 58 8.78 -7.64 -0.33
CA ARG A 58 10.00 -7.75 0.47
C ARG A 58 10.12 -6.55 1.43
N PRO A 59 10.38 -6.74 2.73
CA PRO A 59 10.51 -5.63 3.69
C PRO A 59 11.96 -5.15 3.88
N ASP A 60 12.94 -5.79 3.24
CA ASP A 60 14.37 -5.69 3.56
C ASP A 60 15.18 -4.79 2.60
N LEU A 61 14.54 -4.24 1.55
CA LEU A 61 15.25 -3.42 0.57
C LEU A 61 15.84 -2.17 1.24
N LYS A 62 17.17 -2.02 1.15
CA LYS A 62 17.96 -0.94 1.77
C LYS A 62 17.64 -0.77 3.27
N ALA A 63 17.46 -1.88 3.98
CA ALA A 63 17.11 -1.91 5.40
C ALA A 63 18.22 -2.57 6.22
N THR A 64 18.36 -2.17 7.49
CA THR A 64 19.08 -3.00 8.48
C THR A 64 18.25 -4.24 8.81
N ALA A 65 18.83 -5.23 9.49
CA ALA A 65 18.10 -6.41 9.95
C ALA A 65 16.91 -6.05 10.86
N GLU A 66 17.13 -5.10 11.78
CA GLU A 66 16.07 -4.60 12.68
C GLU A 66 14.96 -3.87 11.92
N ASP A 67 15.32 -3.07 10.91
CA ASP A 67 14.36 -2.39 10.05
C ASP A 67 13.52 -3.38 9.23
N ALA A 68 14.17 -4.40 8.67
CA ALA A 68 13.50 -5.45 7.90
C ALA A 68 12.49 -6.22 8.78
N GLU A 69 12.87 -6.58 10.00
CA GLU A 69 12.01 -7.28 10.95
C GLU A 69 10.81 -6.40 11.36
N ARG A 70 11.05 -5.12 11.65
CA ARG A 70 9.98 -4.16 11.98
C ARG A 70 9.01 -3.97 10.81
N ARG A 71 9.53 -3.83 9.59
CA ARG A 71 8.73 -3.71 8.36
C ARG A 71 7.92 -4.99 8.09
N ALA A 72 8.50 -6.17 8.31
CA ALA A 72 7.79 -7.44 8.17
C ALA A 72 6.61 -7.55 9.16
N ARG A 73 6.79 -7.12 10.42
CA ARG A 73 5.69 -7.07 11.41
C ARG A 73 4.57 -6.13 10.97
N ARG A 74 4.91 -4.95 10.42
CA ARG A 74 3.91 -4.00 9.90
C ARG A 74 3.16 -4.59 8.71
N LEU A 75 3.88 -5.19 7.76
CA LEU A 75 3.26 -5.85 6.62
C LEU A 75 2.27 -6.92 7.05
N TYR A 76 2.66 -7.75 8.02
CA TYR A 76 1.78 -8.76 8.60
C TYR A 76 0.52 -8.15 9.23
N ALA A 77 0.67 -7.08 10.01
CA ALA A 77 -0.47 -6.39 10.63
C ALA A 77 -1.44 -5.82 9.58
N SER A 78 -0.92 -5.17 8.54
CA SER A 78 -1.73 -4.62 7.44
C SER A 78 -2.54 -5.65 6.65
N LEU A 79 -2.18 -6.93 6.71
CA LEU A 79 -2.90 -8.02 6.05
C LEU A 79 -3.91 -8.73 6.98
N LYS A 80 -3.98 -8.34 8.25
CA LYS A 80 -4.82 -8.97 9.28
C LYS A 80 -5.94 -8.07 9.80
N GLU A 81 -5.80 -6.76 9.61
CA GLU A 81 -6.83 -5.75 9.86
C GLU A 81 -7.85 -5.72 8.72
#